data_AF-A0A6B0T336-F1
#
_entry.id   AF-A0A6B0T336-F1
#
_cell.length_a   1.000
_cell.length_b   1.000
_cell.length_c   1.000
_cell.angle_alpha   90.00
_cell.angle_beta   90.00
_cell.angle_gamma   90.00
#
_symmetry.space_group_name_H-M   'P 1'
#
loop_
_entity.id
_entity.type
_entity.pdbx_description
1 polymer ?
#
loop_
_entity_poly.entity_id
_entity_poly.type
_entity_poly.pdbx_seq_one_letter_code
_entity_poly.pdbx_strand_id
1 'polypeptide(L)'
;MDDDTANSGADEEEATPSVPDGGDEPAPLAEEAVGDGRQKYVEVVTTEGDRHEHGDSYLRETEAAFLVSTDPGFPERETVTYRKRDLARVSVEQHHSSCFITTAVAGEEETLSALRGFRDDALAPSPAGRPLVSLYETVSPPIADTLAARPDGMTARAVRRLVRRCARLARLRKRSSPPRSTAIGVLLVAIYGFGIAVASVGHALAALGVGDPE
;
A
#
# COMPACT_ATOMS: atom_id res chain seq x y z
N MET A 1 -33.08 40.03 58.35
CA MET A 1 -32.15 39.74 59.46
C MET A 1 -31.33 38.54 59.02
N ASP A 2 -30.66 38.65 57.87
CA ASP A 2 -29.40 39.41 57.62
C ASP A 2 -28.28 38.65 58.37
N ASP A 3 -27.23 38.11 57.75
CA ASP A 3 -26.38 38.71 56.73
C ASP A 3 -25.61 37.63 55.93
N ASP A 4 -25.35 37.96 54.67
CA ASP A 4 -24.33 37.39 53.79
C ASP A 4 -22.93 37.65 54.36
N THR A 5 -21.90 36.91 53.91
CA THR A 5 -20.69 37.50 53.29
C THR A 5 -19.75 36.38 52.83
N ALA A 6 -19.32 36.52 51.58
CA ALA A 6 -18.49 35.62 50.82
C ALA A 6 -16.97 35.89 51.00
N ASN A 7 -16.19 34.86 50.63
CA ASN A 7 -14.98 34.92 49.78
C ASN A 7 -13.69 35.63 50.26
N SER A 8 -12.56 34.92 50.22
CA SER A 8 -11.39 35.17 49.33
C SER A 8 -10.01 34.91 49.97
N GLY A 9 -9.06 34.41 49.16
CA GLY A 9 -7.60 34.39 49.36
C GLY A 9 -7.07 33.03 49.83
N ALA A 10 -6.50 32.13 49.03
CA ALA A 10 -5.36 32.20 48.09
C ALA A 10 -4.00 32.49 48.76
N ASP A 11 -3.00 31.71 48.30
CA ASP A 11 -1.54 31.78 48.46
C ASP A 11 -0.95 30.82 49.52
N GLU A 12 -0.45 29.65 49.10
CA GLU A 12 0.89 29.39 48.50
C GLU A 12 1.98 29.24 49.59
N GLU A 13 2.40 28.00 49.86
CA GLU A 13 3.80 27.72 50.18
C GLU A 13 4.16 26.27 49.80
N GLU A 14 5.13 26.16 48.89
CA GLU A 14 5.82 24.95 48.45
C GLU A 14 6.55 24.25 49.61
N ALA A 15 6.61 22.91 49.58
CA ALA A 15 7.88 22.17 49.68
C ALA A 15 7.70 20.65 49.53
N THR A 16 8.13 20.16 48.36
CA THR A 16 8.81 18.88 48.09
C THR A 16 8.13 17.53 48.41
N PRO A 17 7.94 16.68 47.39
CA PRO A 17 8.17 15.25 47.51
C PRO A 17 9.51 14.90 46.85
N SER A 18 10.44 14.42 47.67
CA SER A 18 11.69 13.80 47.28
C SER A 18 11.42 12.44 46.64
N VAL A 19 11.72 12.27 45.35
CA VAL A 19 12.06 10.95 44.76
C VAL A 19 13.05 11.17 43.62
N PRO A 20 14.20 10.47 43.63
CA PRO A 20 14.53 9.71 42.44
C PRO A 20 14.90 8.30 42.88
N ASP A 21 13.96 7.37 42.70
CA ASP A 21 14.28 5.95 42.66
C ASP A 21 14.17 5.51 41.20
N GLY A 22 15.29 5.02 40.68
CA GLY A 22 15.47 4.66 39.29
C GLY A 22 14.67 3.40 38.97
N GLY A 23 13.55 3.58 38.28
CA GLY A 23 12.91 2.51 37.53
C GLY A 23 13.27 2.64 36.06
N ASP A 24 13.99 1.66 35.52
CA ASP A 24 14.00 1.33 34.09
C ASP A 24 12.58 0.90 33.66
N GLU A 25 11.65 1.84 33.61
CA GLU A 25 10.38 1.64 32.92
C GLU A 25 10.58 1.99 31.43
N PRO A 26 10.32 1.07 30.48
CA PRO A 26 10.29 1.44 29.08
C PRO A 26 9.18 2.48 28.90
N ALA A 27 9.58 3.69 28.50
CA ALA A 27 8.67 4.80 28.22
C ALA A 27 7.49 4.32 27.36
N PRO A 28 6.25 4.78 27.64
CA PRO A 28 5.06 4.29 26.98
C PRO A 28 5.16 4.55 25.47
N LEU A 29 5.03 3.48 24.69
CA LEU A 29 5.00 3.49 23.21
C LEU A 29 3.70 4.12 22.65
N ALA A 30 3.42 5.34 23.08
CA ALA A 30 2.32 6.17 22.59
C ALA A 30 2.78 7.60 22.29
N GLU A 31 4.05 7.78 21.90
CA GLU A 31 4.37 8.88 20.99
C GLU A 31 3.48 8.74 19.77
N GLU A 32 2.85 9.83 19.33
CA GLU A 32 1.81 9.85 18.31
C GLU A 32 2.37 9.28 16.98
N ALA A 33 2.25 7.97 16.80
CA ALA A 33 2.89 7.25 15.73
C ALA A 33 2.18 7.58 14.41
N VAL A 34 2.86 8.34 13.55
CA VAL A 34 2.29 8.84 12.29
C VAL A 34 2.50 7.82 11.19
N GLY A 35 1.41 7.41 10.54
CA GLY A 35 1.45 6.55 9.35
C GLY A 35 0.33 6.93 8.39
N ASP A 36 0.53 6.66 7.10
CA ASP A 36 -0.44 7.01 6.05
C ASP A 36 -1.43 5.88 5.74
N GLY A 37 -1.39 4.78 6.50
CA GLY A 37 -2.29 3.64 6.37
C GLY A 37 -2.13 2.86 5.07
N ARG A 38 -1.05 3.07 4.31
CA ARG A 38 -0.78 2.36 3.05
C ARG A 38 0.29 1.30 3.26
N GLN A 39 0.15 0.18 2.54
CA GLN A 39 1.18 -0.84 2.46
C GLN A 39 2.39 -0.35 1.67
N LYS A 40 3.57 -0.79 2.11
CA LYS A 40 4.87 -0.39 1.61
C LYS A 40 5.81 -1.59 1.63
N TYR A 41 6.83 -1.49 0.80
CA TYR A 41 8.05 -2.25 1.00
C TYR A 41 9.00 -1.42 1.85
N VAL A 42 9.46 -2.01 2.94
CA VAL A 42 10.39 -1.34 3.86
C VAL A 42 11.66 -2.17 3.92
N GLU A 43 12.76 -1.56 3.53
CA GLU A 43 14.10 -2.08 3.75
C GLU A 43 14.77 -1.27 4.85
N VAL A 44 15.30 -1.97 5.85
CA VAL A 44 16.01 -1.38 6.98
C VAL A 44 17.43 -1.91 6.99
N VAL A 45 18.41 -1.01 7.01
CA VAL A 45 19.83 -1.34 7.19
C VAL A 45 20.29 -0.76 8.53
N THR A 46 20.77 -1.63 9.43
CA THR A 46 21.27 -1.23 10.74
C THR A 46 22.68 -0.62 10.63
N THR A 47 23.12 0.08 11.68
CA THR A 47 24.50 0.58 11.79
C THR A 47 25.54 -0.54 11.83
N GLU A 48 25.14 -1.75 12.22
CA GLU A 48 25.96 -2.97 12.20
C GLU A 48 26.06 -3.59 10.81
N GLY A 49 25.25 -3.11 9.85
CA GLY A 49 25.22 -3.58 8.47
C GLY A 49 24.19 -4.66 8.17
N ASP A 50 23.37 -5.05 9.15
CA ASP A 50 22.29 -6.01 8.95
C ASP A 50 21.18 -5.41 8.09
N ARG A 51 20.68 -6.21 7.14
CA ARG A 51 19.60 -5.82 6.24
C ARG A 51 18.34 -6.62 6.53
N HIS A 52 17.24 -5.93 6.75
CA HIS A 52 15.92 -6.48 6.98
C HIS A 52 14.94 -5.98 5.93
N GLU A 53 14.21 -6.89 5.29
CA GLU A 53 13.24 -6.59 4.25
C GLU A 53 11.83 -6.95 4.72
N HIS A 54 10.89 -6.03 4.51
CA HIS A 54 9.48 -6.18 4.87
C HIS A 54 8.61 -5.89 3.64
N GLY A 55 8.02 -6.94 3.06
CA GLY A 55 7.02 -6.82 2.00
C GLY A 55 5.63 -6.55 2.56
N ASP A 56 4.78 -5.87 1.79
CA ASP A 56 3.35 -5.64 2.08
C ASP A 56 3.04 -5.15 3.52
N SER A 57 3.89 -4.28 4.05
CA SER A 57 3.85 -3.86 5.44
C SER A 57 3.39 -2.42 5.60
N TYR A 58 2.71 -2.13 6.71
CA TYR A 58 2.38 -0.79 7.15
C TYR A 58 3.55 -0.21 7.92
N LEU A 59 3.82 1.07 7.69
CA LEU A 59 4.86 1.82 8.38
C LEU A 59 4.21 2.93 9.20
N ARG A 60 4.57 3.00 10.48
CA ARG A 60 4.38 4.18 11.32
C ARG A 60 5.74 4.69 11.79
N GLU A 61 5.83 6.00 11.97
CA GLU A 61 7.01 6.68 12.48
C GLU A 61 6.66 7.38 13.79
N THR A 62 7.47 7.15 14.82
CA THR A 62 7.48 7.98 16.03
C THR A 62 8.71 8.89 15.99
N GLU A 63 8.92 9.71 17.02
CA GLU A 63 10.15 10.50 17.11
C GLU A 63 11.38 9.57 17.14
N ALA A 64 11.32 8.52 17.97
CA ALA A 64 12.43 7.63 18.24
C ALA A 64 12.56 6.40 17.31
N ALA A 65 11.50 5.98 16.62
CA ALA A 65 11.48 4.67 15.94
C ALA A 65 10.64 4.63 14.65
N PHE A 66 10.94 3.61 13.83
CA PHE A 66 10.06 3.10 12.78
C PHE A 66 9.38 1.82 13.28
N LEU A 67 8.06 1.77 13.14
CA LEU A 67 7.22 0.62 13.45
C LEU A 67 6.80 0.00 12.12
N VAL A 68 7.08 -1.28 11.92
CA VAL A 68 6.72 -2.02 10.71
C VAL A 68 5.81 -3.17 11.11
N SER A 69 4.63 -3.27 10.50
CA SER A 69 3.63 -4.31 10.83
C SER A 69 2.93 -4.82 9.58
N THR A 70 2.58 -6.11 9.54
CA THR A 70 1.70 -6.67 8.49
C THR A 70 0.23 -6.30 8.67
N ASP A 71 -0.16 -5.84 9.86
CA ASP A 71 -1.52 -5.42 10.19
C ASP A 71 -1.59 -3.90 10.46
N PRO A 72 -2.58 -3.17 9.90
CA PRO A 72 -2.69 -1.71 10.03
C PRO A 72 -3.01 -1.23 11.46
N GLY A 73 -3.42 -2.13 12.34
CA GLY A 73 -3.64 -1.92 13.77
C GLY A 73 -2.37 -1.99 14.61
N PHE A 74 -1.23 -2.45 14.04
CA PHE A 74 0.06 -2.59 14.73
C PHE A 74 -0.03 -3.39 16.04
N PRO A 75 -0.51 -4.65 16.01
CA PRO A 75 -0.48 -5.49 17.20
C PRO A 75 0.98 -5.81 17.59
N GLU A 76 1.27 -5.84 18.88
CA GLU A 76 2.65 -6.02 19.40
C GLU A 76 3.36 -7.25 18.83
N ARG A 77 2.62 -8.33 18.56
CA ARG A 77 3.16 -9.60 18.06
C ARG A 77 3.60 -9.56 16.60
N GLU A 78 3.01 -8.68 15.80
CA GLU A 78 3.29 -8.57 14.36
C GLU A 78 4.06 -7.28 14.04
N THR A 79 4.33 -6.45 15.06
CA THR A 79 5.02 -5.18 14.91
C THR A 79 6.50 -5.35 15.24
N VAL A 80 7.35 -5.06 14.27
CA VAL A 80 8.79 -4.95 14.44
C VAL A 80 9.15 -3.47 14.64
N THR A 81 9.88 -3.20 15.71
CA THR A 81 10.31 -1.84 16.07
C THR A 81 11.78 -1.64 15.77
N TYR A 82 12.07 -0.63 14.95
CA TYR A 82 13.42 -0.21 14.58
C TYR A 82 13.72 1.17 15.17
N ARG A 83 14.61 1.23 16.15
CA ARG A 83 15.03 2.51 16.77
C ARG A 83 15.91 3.29 15.79
N LYS A 84 15.57 4.55 15.50
CA LYS A 84 16.27 5.35 14.48
C LYS A 84 17.77 5.51 14.72
N ARG A 85 18.20 5.57 16.00
CA ARG A 85 19.61 5.64 16.39
C ARG A 85 20.44 4.42 15.97
N ASP A 86 19.79 3.28 15.76
CA ASP A 86 20.42 2.00 15.43
C ASP A 86 20.38 1.75 13.90
N LEU A 87 19.88 2.70 13.10
CA LEU A 87 19.70 2.58 11.65
C LEU A 87 20.73 3.39 10.87
N ALA A 88 21.37 2.75 9.89
CA ALA A 88 22.20 3.42 8.90
C ALA A 88 21.35 3.98 7.75
N ARG A 89 20.32 3.24 7.33
CA ARG A 89 19.42 3.62 6.23
C ARG A 89 18.06 2.95 6.38
N VAL A 90 17.01 3.69 6.02
CA VAL A 90 15.67 3.12 5.78
C VAL A 90 15.26 3.49 4.37
N SER A 91 14.95 2.51 3.55
CA SER A 91 14.33 2.70 2.24
C SER A 91 12.86 2.35 2.35
N VAL A 92 12.00 3.33 2.10
CA VAL A 92 10.55 3.14 2.11
C VAL A 92 10.06 3.29 0.69
N GLU A 93 9.82 2.17 0.04
CA GLU A 93 9.18 2.16 -1.25
C GLU A 93 7.70 1.96 -1.01
N GLN A 94 6.91 2.96 -1.37
CA GLN A 94 5.50 2.71 -1.57
C GLN A 94 5.42 1.76 -2.76
N HIS A 95 5.26 0.47 -2.47
CA HIS A 95 4.65 -0.44 -3.41
C HIS A 95 3.29 0.16 -3.72
N HIS A 96 3.25 0.97 -4.77
CA HIS A 96 2.03 1.21 -5.50
C HIS A 96 1.61 -0.15 -5.98
N SER A 97 0.80 -0.81 -5.16
CA SER A 97 0.51 -2.22 -5.27
C SER A 97 0.23 -2.56 -6.74
N SER A 98 1.04 -3.49 -7.22
CA SER A 98 0.82 -4.43 -8.31
C SER A 98 0.49 -3.99 -9.73
N CYS A 99 0.29 -2.71 -10.08
CA CYS A 99 -0.02 -2.33 -11.47
C CYS A 99 1.18 -2.41 -12.45
N PHE A 100 2.01 -3.46 -12.38
CA PHE A 100 3.22 -3.68 -13.19
C PHE A 100 2.92 -3.64 -14.69
N ILE A 101 1.93 -4.42 -15.15
CA ILE A 101 1.54 -4.44 -16.58
C ILE A 101 1.06 -3.07 -17.04
N THR A 102 0.22 -2.39 -16.26
CA THR A 102 -0.31 -1.05 -16.60
C THR A 102 0.81 -0.01 -16.66
N THR A 103 1.77 -0.08 -15.75
CA THR A 103 2.93 0.82 -15.72
C THR A 103 3.78 0.61 -16.97
N ALA A 104 4.04 -0.65 -17.35
CA ALA A 104 4.82 -0.97 -18.54
C ALA A 104 4.17 -0.50 -19.85
N VAL A 105 2.83 -0.49 -19.96
CA VAL A 105 2.15 -0.18 -21.23
C VAL A 105 1.49 1.19 -21.30
N ALA A 106 1.09 1.80 -20.20
CA ALA A 106 0.31 3.04 -20.22
C ALA A 106 1.04 4.18 -19.50
N GLY A 107 1.61 3.94 -18.31
CA GLY A 107 2.35 4.95 -17.53
C GLY A 107 1.58 6.21 -17.10
N GLU A 108 0.40 6.47 -17.66
CA GLU A 108 -0.45 7.62 -17.38
C GLU A 108 -1.01 7.56 -15.95
N GLU A 109 -0.73 8.59 -15.14
CA GLU A 109 -1.13 8.67 -13.72
C GLU A 109 -2.65 8.50 -13.52
N GLU A 110 -3.47 9.14 -14.37
CA GLU A 110 -4.94 9.05 -14.29
C GLU A 110 -5.44 7.61 -14.55
N THR A 111 -4.80 6.89 -15.48
CA THR A 111 -5.13 5.50 -15.80
C THR A 111 -4.77 4.58 -14.64
N LEU A 112 -3.59 4.77 -14.04
CA LEU A 112 -3.15 4.03 -12.86
C LEU A 112 -4.07 4.28 -11.67
N SER A 113 -4.40 5.53 -11.38
CA SER A 113 -5.27 5.92 -10.28
C SER A 113 -6.67 5.30 -10.40
N ALA A 114 -7.27 5.33 -11.60
CA ALA A 114 -8.59 4.75 -11.83
C ALA A 114 -8.62 3.22 -11.63
N LEU A 115 -7.58 2.51 -12.07
CA LEU A 115 -7.49 1.05 -11.94
C LEU A 115 -7.17 0.61 -10.51
N ARG A 116 -6.31 1.37 -9.81
CA ARG A 116 -6.03 1.16 -8.38
C ARG A 116 -7.31 1.30 -7.56
N GLY A 117 -8.05 2.40 -7.74
CA GLY A 117 -9.34 2.58 -7.07
C GLY A 117 -10.33 1.45 -7.35
N PHE A 118 -10.39 0.95 -8.59
CA PHE A 118 -11.22 -0.23 -8.88
C PHE A 118 -10.75 -1.48 -8.13
N ARG A 119 -9.44 -1.74 -8.09
CA ARG A 119 -8.91 -2.90 -7.37
C ARG A 119 -9.26 -2.80 -5.88
N ASP A 120 -8.97 -1.66 -5.28
CA ASP A 120 -9.10 -1.47 -3.83
C ASP A 120 -10.58 -1.42 -3.40
N ASP A 121 -11.45 -0.79 -4.20
CA ASP A 121 -12.87 -0.62 -3.86
C ASP A 121 -13.76 -1.82 -4.28
N ALA A 122 -13.26 -2.74 -5.13
CA ALA A 122 -14.10 -3.78 -5.73
C ALA A 122 -13.46 -5.17 -5.74
N LEU A 123 -12.20 -5.30 -6.16
CA LEU A 123 -11.55 -6.60 -6.28
C LEU A 123 -11.08 -7.12 -4.92
N ALA A 124 -10.24 -6.36 -4.22
CA ALA A 124 -9.66 -6.77 -2.94
C ALA A 124 -10.70 -7.06 -1.82
N PRO A 125 -11.82 -6.32 -1.72
CA PRO A 125 -12.88 -6.63 -0.76
C PRO A 125 -13.71 -7.86 -1.14
N SER A 126 -13.68 -8.29 -2.41
CA SER A 126 -14.53 -9.39 -2.89
C SER A 126 -13.87 -10.76 -2.73
N PRO A 127 -14.61 -11.80 -2.32
CA PRO A 127 -14.05 -13.17 -2.19
C PRO A 127 -13.45 -13.71 -3.49
N ALA A 128 -14.05 -13.36 -4.64
CA ALA A 128 -13.57 -13.77 -5.96
C ALA A 128 -12.42 -12.90 -6.49
N GLY A 129 -12.30 -11.65 -6.04
CA GLY A 129 -11.26 -10.73 -6.51
C GLY A 129 -9.93 -10.90 -5.79
N ARG A 130 -9.91 -11.33 -4.52
CA ARG A 130 -8.67 -11.65 -3.78
C ARG A 130 -7.74 -12.63 -4.51
N PRO A 131 -8.20 -13.84 -4.93
CA PRO A 131 -7.32 -14.76 -5.64
C PRO A 131 -6.88 -14.20 -7.00
N LEU A 132 -7.71 -13.39 -7.65
CA LEU A 132 -7.38 -12.73 -8.91
C LEU A 132 -6.24 -11.70 -8.75
N VAL A 133 -6.29 -10.92 -7.66
CA VAL A 133 -5.25 -9.93 -7.32
C VAL A 133 -3.94 -10.64 -6.99
N SER A 134 -3.98 -11.70 -6.16
CA SER A 134 -2.80 -12.49 -5.81
C SER A 134 -2.16 -13.15 -7.04
N LEU A 135 -2.97 -13.74 -7.93
CA LEU A 135 -2.49 -14.28 -9.19
C LEU A 135 -1.83 -13.20 -10.05
N TYR A 136 -2.49 -12.06 -10.20
CA TYR A 136 -1.95 -10.93 -10.94
C TYR A 136 -0.61 -10.46 -10.37
N GLU A 137 -0.50 -10.31 -9.06
CA GLU A 137 0.74 -9.95 -8.36
C GLU A 137 1.87 -10.92 -8.63
N THR A 138 1.56 -12.20 -8.74
CA THR A 138 2.55 -13.25 -9.00
C THR A 138 3.04 -13.24 -10.45
N VAL A 139 2.13 -13.08 -11.42
CA VAL A 139 2.45 -13.24 -12.85
C VAL A 139 2.80 -11.93 -13.54
N SER A 140 2.39 -10.79 -12.98
CA SER A 140 2.54 -9.49 -13.65
C SER A 140 3.98 -8.98 -13.77
N PRO A 141 4.94 -9.23 -12.85
CA PRO A 141 6.31 -8.77 -13.02
C PRO A 141 7.01 -9.30 -14.29
N PRO A 142 7.12 -10.62 -14.54
CA PRO A 142 7.81 -11.12 -15.74
C PRO A 142 7.10 -10.74 -17.04
N ILE A 143 5.78 -10.60 -17.00
CA ILE A 143 4.98 -10.12 -18.13
C ILE A 143 5.30 -8.63 -18.39
N ALA A 144 5.39 -7.81 -17.35
CA ALA A 144 5.70 -6.39 -17.48
C ALA A 144 7.09 -6.18 -18.10
N ASP A 145 8.10 -6.95 -17.69
CA ASP A 145 9.44 -6.91 -18.28
C ASP A 145 9.40 -7.24 -19.78
N THR A 146 8.62 -8.26 -20.16
CA THR A 146 8.44 -8.65 -21.57
C THR A 146 7.80 -7.55 -22.41
N LEU A 147 6.79 -6.87 -21.85
CA LEU A 147 6.09 -5.77 -22.52
C LEU A 147 6.96 -4.52 -22.61
N ALA A 148 7.75 -4.24 -21.57
CA ALA A 148 8.70 -3.12 -21.53
C ALA A 148 9.85 -3.32 -22.54
N ALA A 149 10.30 -4.55 -22.75
CA ALA A 149 11.32 -4.89 -23.75
C ALA A 149 10.84 -4.70 -25.20
N ARG A 150 9.52 -4.75 -25.45
CA ARG A 150 8.91 -4.61 -26.79
C ARG A 150 7.71 -3.65 -26.76
N PRO A 151 7.94 -2.34 -26.53
CA PRO A 151 6.86 -1.38 -26.28
C PRO A 151 5.92 -1.18 -27.48
N ASP A 152 6.43 -1.41 -28.69
CA ASP A 152 5.69 -1.30 -29.96
C ASP A 152 5.24 -2.65 -30.53
N GLY A 153 5.49 -3.76 -29.83
CA GLY A 153 5.03 -5.09 -30.23
C GLY A 153 3.50 -5.21 -30.27
N MET A 154 2.98 -6.18 -31.02
CA MET A 154 1.52 -6.39 -31.15
C MET A 154 0.86 -6.62 -29.78
N THR A 155 1.51 -7.41 -28.93
CA THR A 155 1.05 -7.71 -27.57
C THR A 155 0.99 -6.45 -26.70
N ALA A 156 2.05 -5.63 -26.67
CA ALA A 156 2.06 -4.39 -25.91
C ALA A 156 0.97 -3.41 -26.37
N ARG A 157 0.74 -3.29 -27.69
CA ARG A 157 -0.36 -2.48 -28.22
C ARG A 157 -1.75 -3.01 -27.83
N ALA A 158 -1.96 -4.32 -27.86
CA ALA A 158 -3.21 -4.94 -27.47
C ALA A 158 -3.49 -4.74 -25.97
N VAL A 159 -2.50 -5.01 -25.12
CA VAL A 159 -2.59 -4.82 -23.66
C VAL A 159 -2.83 -3.35 -23.30
N ARG A 160 -2.12 -2.41 -23.96
CA ARG A 160 -2.34 -0.96 -23.78
C ARG A 160 -3.77 -0.55 -24.08
N ARG A 161 -4.35 -1.05 -25.18
CA ARG A 161 -5.76 -0.77 -25.54
C ARG A 161 -6.73 -1.34 -24.51
N LEU A 162 -6.46 -2.54 -24.00
CA LEU A 162 -7.28 -3.18 -22.97
C LEU A 162 -7.26 -2.37 -21.67
N VAL A 163 -6.07 -2.03 -21.18
CA VAL A 163 -5.84 -1.22 -19.98
C VAL A 163 -6.61 0.11 -20.05
N ARG A 164 -6.52 0.83 -21.18
CA ARG A 164 -7.24 2.10 -21.37
C ARG A 164 -8.76 1.92 -21.32
N ARG A 165 -9.29 0.81 -21.88
CA ARG A 165 -10.72 0.47 -21.78
C ARG A 165 -11.14 0.17 -20.34
N CYS A 166 -10.34 -0.59 -19.60
CA CYS A 166 -10.56 -0.86 -18.18
C CYS A 166 -10.61 0.43 -17.36
N ALA A 167 -9.65 1.34 -17.58
CA ALA A 167 -9.62 2.62 -16.85
C ALA A 167 -10.84 3.49 -17.14
N ARG A 168 -11.29 3.53 -18.41
CA ARG A 168 -12.54 4.22 -18.78
C ARG A 168 -13.75 3.62 -18.07
N LEU A 169 -13.86 2.30 -18.03
CA LEU A 169 -14.96 1.60 -17.35
C LEU A 169 -14.91 1.81 -15.82
N ALA A 170 -13.73 1.79 -15.21
CA ALA A 170 -13.55 2.08 -13.79
C ALA A 170 -14.03 3.50 -13.44
N ARG A 171 -13.68 4.49 -14.27
CA ARG A 171 -14.20 5.87 -14.11
C ARG A 171 -15.71 5.95 -14.28
N LEU A 172 -16.30 5.19 -15.21
CA LEU A 172 -17.74 5.13 -15.41
C LEU A 172 -18.48 4.50 -14.22
N ARG A 173 -17.92 3.44 -13.62
CA ARG A 173 -18.45 2.81 -12.40
C ARG A 173 -18.62 3.82 -11.27
N LYS A 174 -17.57 4.60 -10.99
CA LYS A 174 -17.56 5.60 -9.90
C LYS A 174 -18.61 6.69 -10.07
N ARG A 175 -19.04 6.98 -11.30
CA ARG A 175 -20.06 7.99 -11.63
C ARG A 175 -21.47 7.43 -11.79
N SER A 176 -21.64 6.11 -11.68
CA SER A 176 -22.89 5.43 -11.98
C SER A 176 -23.74 5.17 -10.73
N SER A 177 -25.05 5.04 -10.92
CA SER A 177 -25.96 4.59 -9.86
C SER A 177 -25.63 3.17 -9.37
N PRO A 178 -26.01 2.80 -8.12
CA PRO A 178 -25.64 1.52 -7.52
C PRO A 178 -25.84 0.27 -8.40
N PRO A 179 -26.99 0.06 -9.08
CA PRO A 179 -27.17 -1.14 -9.90
C PRO A 179 -26.26 -1.17 -11.14
N ARG A 180 -25.98 -0.02 -11.77
CA ARG A 180 -25.03 0.07 -12.88
C ARG A 180 -23.59 -0.11 -12.42
N SER A 181 -23.24 0.41 -11.23
CA SER A 181 -21.91 0.26 -10.65
C SER A 181 -21.55 -1.21 -10.42
N THR A 182 -22.50 -2.02 -9.93
CA THR A 182 -22.32 -3.47 -9.76
C THR A 182 -22.11 -4.18 -11.10
N ALA A 183 -22.96 -3.90 -12.11
CA ALA A 183 -22.82 -4.50 -13.44
C ALA A 183 -21.48 -4.15 -14.12
N ILE A 184 -21.05 -2.89 -14.03
CA ILE A 184 -19.74 -2.46 -14.54
C ILE A 184 -18.62 -3.14 -13.75
N GLY A 185 -18.78 -3.31 -12.43
CA GLY A 185 -17.83 -4.04 -11.59
C GLY A 185 -17.64 -5.49 -12.05
N VAL A 186 -18.73 -6.24 -12.25
CA VAL A 186 -18.69 -7.63 -12.75
C VAL A 186 -18.01 -7.70 -14.12
N LEU A 187 -18.36 -6.79 -15.03
CA LEU A 187 -17.72 -6.71 -16.35
C LEU A 187 -16.22 -6.43 -16.24
N LEU A 188 -15.81 -5.54 -15.35
CA LEU A 188 -14.40 -5.24 -15.11
C LEU A 188 -13.63 -6.44 -14.55
N VAL A 189 -14.22 -7.21 -13.62
CA VAL A 189 -13.61 -8.46 -13.12
C VAL A 189 -13.38 -9.45 -14.26
N ALA A 190 -14.38 -9.65 -15.13
CA ALA A 190 -14.26 -10.54 -16.29
C ALA A 190 -13.17 -10.08 -17.27
N ILE A 191 -13.11 -8.77 -17.56
CA ILE A 191 -12.08 -8.19 -18.43
C ILE A 191 -10.69 -8.33 -17.80
N TYR A 192 -10.57 -8.16 -16.48
CA TYR A 192 -9.31 -8.30 -15.78
C TYR A 192 -8.76 -9.72 -15.88
N GLY A 193 -9.59 -10.73 -15.62
CA GLY A 193 -9.21 -12.14 -15.81
C GLY A 193 -8.82 -12.46 -17.26
N PHE A 194 -9.57 -11.93 -18.23
CA PHE A 194 -9.22 -12.07 -19.65
C PHE A 194 -7.87 -11.42 -20.00
N GLY A 195 -7.59 -10.23 -19.45
CA GLY A 195 -6.33 -9.53 -19.64
C GLY A 195 -5.13 -10.33 -19.13
N ILE A 196 -5.24 -10.95 -17.96
CA ILE A 196 -4.21 -11.84 -17.41
C ILE A 196 -3.97 -13.02 -18.35
N ALA A 197 -5.03 -13.67 -18.83
CA ALA A 197 -4.91 -14.82 -19.73
C ALA A 197 -4.19 -14.44 -21.04
N VAL A 198 -4.60 -13.35 -21.69
CA VAL A 198 -3.96 -12.87 -22.92
C VAL A 198 -2.50 -12.52 -22.70
N ALA A 199 -2.18 -11.84 -21.60
CA ALA A 199 -0.80 -11.44 -21.31
C ALA A 199 0.09 -12.65 -20.98
N SER A 200 -0.45 -13.64 -20.26
CA SER A 200 0.25 -14.89 -19.94
C SER A 200 0.53 -15.72 -21.20
N VAL A 201 -0.45 -15.84 -22.10
CA VAL A 201 -0.27 -16.52 -23.40
C VAL A 201 0.77 -15.79 -24.25
N GLY A 202 0.70 -14.46 -24.33
CA GLY A 202 1.68 -13.67 -25.07
C GLY A 202 3.11 -13.83 -24.52
N HIS A 203 3.27 -13.85 -23.19
CA HIS A 203 4.56 -14.12 -22.56
C HIS A 203 5.08 -15.53 -22.85
N ALA A 204 4.23 -16.56 -22.75
CA ALA A 204 4.60 -17.93 -23.09
C ALA A 204 5.01 -18.08 -24.55
N LEU A 205 4.29 -17.46 -25.49
CA LEU A 205 4.63 -17.47 -26.92
C LEU A 205 5.97 -16.76 -27.20
N ALA A 206 6.21 -15.61 -26.55
CA ALA A 206 7.48 -14.90 -26.66
C ALA A 206 8.67 -15.70 -26.08
N ALA A 207 8.46 -16.41 -24.96
CA ALA A 207 9.47 -17.29 -24.36
C ALA A 207 9.79 -18.51 -25.24
N LEU A 208 8.84 -18.97 -26.04
CA LEU A 208 8.99 -20.07 -27.00
C LEU A 208 9.53 -19.62 -28.37
N GLY A 209 9.80 -18.32 -28.56
CA GLY A 209 10.29 -17.78 -29.84
C GLY A 209 9.24 -17.78 -30.96
N VAL A 210 7.95 -17.96 -30.63
CA VAL A 210 6.85 -17.97 -31.60
C VAL A 210 6.13 -16.62 -31.53
N GLY A 211 6.52 -15.68 -32.40
CA GLY A 211 5.76 -14.45 -32.66
C GLY A 211 6.47 -13.15 -32.31
N ASP A 212 7.34 -12.70 -33.20
CA ASP A 212 7.16 -11.46 -33.99
C ASP A 212 8.22 -11.53 -35.12
N PRO A 213 7.85 -11.48 -36.42
CA PRO A 213 8.83 -11.14 -37.44
C PRO A 213 9.31 -9.70 -37.20
N GLU A 214 10.61 -9.50 -37.34
CA GLU A 214 11.28 -8.19 -37.20
C GLU A 214 10.62 -7.06 -38.01
#